data_AF-A0A1K2H853-F1
#
_entry.id   AF-A0A1K2H853-F1
#
_cell.length_a   1.000
_cell.length_b   1.000
_cell.length_c   1.000
_cell.angle_alpha   90.00
_cell.angle_beta   90.00
_cell.angle_gamma   90.00
#
_symmetry.space_group_name_H-M   'P 1'
#
loop_
_entity.id
_entity.type
_entity.pdbx_description
1 polymer ?
#
loop_
_entity_poly.entity_id
_entity_poly.type
_entity_poly.pdbx_seq_one_letter_code
_entity_poly.pdbx_strand_id
1 'polypeptide(L)'
;MNRLSRFAAVGLIALMVGAQAADTPPEPPMHGKHPHRADGALGHGPLQMLNRHKAELKLSAAQEKQWLAAEAASQAASQARRDAHAKLRESLAAEREKEVLDLAKIDQLIEQQREQAQAQQRAAHEQWLAVYASLSQEQKRLASQHIKQGMARMDKRMARKHRHHDGPPPGAPMH
;
A
#
# COMPACT_ATOMS: atom_id res chain seq x y z
N MET A 1 -39.86 -7.43 15.66
CA MET A 1 -40.59 -8.53 14.99
C MET A 1 -39.75 -9.11 13.86
N ASN A 2 -39.59 -10.43 13.92
CA ASN A 2 -39.18 -11.43 12.92
C ASN A 2 -38.62 -10.98 11.55
N ARG A 3 -37.35 -11.32 11.26
CA ARG A 3 -36.85 -12.51 10.52
C ARG A 3 -36.99 -12.36 9.01
N LEU A 4 -35.88 -12.56 8.27
CA LEU A 4 -35.67 -13.77 7.47
C LEU A 4 -34.33 -13.69 6.73
N SER A 5 -33.39 -14.54 7.13
CA SER A 5 -32.31 -15.01 6.28
C SER A 5 -32.87 -15.87 5.16
N ARG A 6 -32.37 -15.71 3.93
CA ARG A 6 -32.48 -16.73 2.88
C ARG A 6 -31.14 -16.86 2.16
N PHE A 7 -30.57 -18.05 2.28
CA PHE A 7 -29.47 -18.57 1.49
C PHE A 7 -29.98 -18.97 0.08
N ALA A 8 -29.14 -18.80 -0.95
CA ALA A 8 -29.11 -19.60 -2.20
C ALA A 8 -27.81 -19.22 -2.94
N ALA A 9 -26.78 -20.06 -2.99
CA ALA A 9 -26.60 -21.26 -3.83
C ALA A 9 -26.10 -20.97 -5.26
N VAL A 10 -24.83 -21.31 -5.46
CA VAL A 10 -24.16 -21.95 -6.61
C VAL A 10 -24.67 -21.63 -8.02
N GLY A 11 -23.76 -21.10 -8.84
CA GLY A 11 -23.80 -21.21 -10.30
C GLY A 11 -22.36 -21.25 -10.84
N LEU A 12 -21.80 -22.44 -10.98
CA LEU A 12 -20.47 -22.68 -11.56
C LEU A 12 -20.65 -22.80 -13.08
N ILE A 13 -20.35 -21.74 -13.82
CA ILE A 13 -20.38 -21.76 -15.29
C ILE A 13 -19.03 -22.25 -15.78
N ALA A 14 -18.99 -23.50 -16.25
CA ALA A 14 -17.91 -24.01 -17.08
C ALA A 14 -18.22 -23.66 -18.54
N LEU A 15 -17.37 -22.84 -19.17
CA LEU A 15 -17.32 -22.70 -20.63
C LEU A 15 -15.98 -23.23 -21.13
N MET A 16 -16.05 -24.10 -22.13
CA MET A 16 -14.96 -24.84 -22.75
C MET A 16 -14.72 -24.32 -24.18
N VAL A 17 -13.45 -24.33 -24.56
CA VAL A 17 -12.87 -24.38 -25.93
C VAL A 17 -12.74 -23.08 -26.75
N GLY A 18 -11.48 -22.79 -27.07
CA GLY A 18 -11.02 -22.08 -28.26
C GLY A 18 -9.51 -22.25 -28.40
N ALA A 19 -9.07 -23.19 -29.24
CA ALA A 19 -7.67 -23.34 -29.63
C ALA A 19 -7.31 -22.27 -30.67
N GLN A 20 -6.22 -21.54 -30.46
CA GLN A 20 -5.58 -20.70 -31.47
C GLN A 20 -4.07 -20.96 -31.41
N ALA A 21 -3.51 -21.35 -32.56
CA ALA A 21 -2.10 -21.57 -32.77
C ALA A 21 -1.37 -20.27 -33.11
N ALA A 22 -0.15 -20.17 -32.57
CA ALA A 22 1.04 -19.44 -33.01
C ALA A 22 0.90 -17.98 -33.49
N ASP A 23 1.44 -17.06 -32.69
CA ASP A 23 2.40 -16.04 -33.13
C ASP A 23 3.09 -15.45 -31.89
N THR A 24 4.38 -15.76 -31.69
CA THR A 24 5.20 -15.12 -30.64
C THR A 24 5.92 -13.90 -31.22
N PRO A 25 5.66 -12.68 -30.72
CA PRO A 25 6.36 -11.47 -31.15
C PRO A 25 7.85 -11.47 -30.78
N PRO A 26 8.71 -10.75 -31.51
CA PRO A 26 10.13 -10.62 -31.19
C PRO A 26 10.33 -9.97 -29.81
N GLU A 27 11.20 -10.57 -28.98
CA GLU A 27 11.48 -10.11 -27.62
C GLU A 27 12.11 -8.70 -27.62
N PRO A 28 11.57 -7.74 -26.85
CA PRO A 28 12.21 -6.46 -26.62
C PRO A 28 13.44 -6.61 -25.71
N PRO A 29 14.51 -5.83 -25.92
CA PRO A 29 15.76 -5.95 -25.17
C PRO A 29 15.55 -5.76 -23.66
N MET A 30 15.97 -6.75 -22.89
CA MET A 30 15.88 -6.80 -21.43
C MET A 30 16.72 -5.69 -20.76
N HIS A 31 16.12 -4.51 -20.59
CA HIS A 31 16.60 -3.53 -19.64
C HIS A 31 16.26 -4.01 -18.23
N GLY A 32 17.28 -4.07 -17.38
CA GLY A 32 17.23 -4.66 -16.04
C GLY A 32 16.00 -4.20 -15.25
N LYS A 33 15.14 -5.16 -14.91
CA LYS A 33 14.08 -4.98 -13.92
C LYS A 33 14.73 -4.72 -12.56
N HIS A 34 15.03 -3.47 -12.23
CA HIS A 34 15.20 -3.09 -10.84
C HIS A 34 13.87 -3.39 -10.13
N PRO A 35 13.83 -4.32 -9.14
CA PRO A 35 12.62 -4.49 -8.36
C PRO A 35 12.45 -3.26 -7.47
N HIS A 36 11.75 -2.24 -7.95
CA HIS A 36 11.17 -1.19 -7.12
C HIS A 36 10.03 -1.81 -6.30
N ARG A 37 10.38 -2.63 -5.31
CA ARG A 37 9.46 -3.16 -4.29
C ARG A 37 9.94 -2.70 -2.92
N ALA A 38 10.15 -1.40 -2.76
CA ALA A 38 10.60 -0.81 -1.50
C ALA A 38 9.76 0.39 -1.03
N ASP A 39 8.60 0.64 -1.63
CA ASP A 39 7.66 1.69 -1.18
C ASP A 39 6.53 1.15 -0.28
N GLY A 40 6.51 -0.15 0.00
CA GLY A 40 5.46 -0.80 0.77
C GLY A 40 5.52 -0.61 2.30
N ALA A 41 6.48 0.16 2.82
CA ALA A 41 6.72 0.26 4.27
C ALA A 41 6.72 1.70 4.82
N LEU A 42 6.60 2.73 3.99
CA LEU A 42 6.64 4.13 4.45
C LEU A 42 5.27 4.80 4.51
N GLY A 43 4.20 4.14 4.01
CA GLY A 43 2.84 4.69 4.03
C GLY A 43 1.85 3.90 4.89
N HIS A 44 2.31 2.89 5.62
CA HIS A 44 1.48 1.92 6.30
C HIS A 44 1.94 1.88 7.76
N GLY A 45 1.13 2.43 8.67
CA GLY A 45 1.49 2.61 10.08
C GLY A 45 1.91 1.31 10.78
N PRO A 46 2.46 1.38 12.00
CA PRO A 46 3.08 0.24 12.68
C PRO A 46 2.22 -1.02 12.75
N LEU A 47 0.90 -0.87 12.84
CA LEU A 47 -0.04 -1.98 12.94
C LEU A 47 -0.12 -2.82 11.66
N GLN A 48 0.09 -2.23 10.49
CA GLN A 48 0.09 -2.98 9.22
C GLN A 48 1.34 -3.85 9.07
N MET A 49 2.38 -3.61 9.86
CA MET A 49 3.54 -4.52 9.93
C MET A 49 3.16 -5.91 10.48
N LEU A 50 2.04 -6.00 11.22
CA LEU A 50 1.55 -7.24 11.78
C LEU A 50 0.93 -8.19 10.75
N ASN A 51 0.64 -7.75 9.51
CA ASN A 51 0.04 -8.61 8.48
C ASN A 51 0.84 -9.89 8.23
N ARG A 52 2.17 -9.82 8.35
CA ARG A 52 3.05 -10.99 8.20
C ARG A 52 2.96 -11.98 9.37
N HIS A 53 2.40 -11.53 10.49
CA HIS A 53 2.34 -12.25 11.76
C HIS A 53 0.89 -12.52 12.21
N LYS A 54 -0.11 -12.26 11.34
CA LYS A 54 -1.54 -12.46 11.65
C LYS A 54 -1.81 -13.87 12.19
N ALA A 55 -1.24 -14.89 11.56
CA ALA A 55 -1.44 -16.29 11.94
C ALA A 55 -0.96 -16.58 13.38
N GLU A 56 0.11 -15.91 13.83
CA GLU A 56 0.66 -16.10 15.17
C GLU A 56 -0.23 -15.49 16.26
N LEU A 57 -1.06 -14.50 15.92
CA LEU A 57 -1.97 -13.84 16.85
C LEU A 57 -3.18 -14.71 17.23
N LYS A 58 -3.43 -15.83 16.52
CA LYS A 58 -4.54 -16.76 16.79
C LYS A 58 -5.86 -16.00 17.03
N LEU A 59 -6.24 -15.16 16.06
CA LEU A 59 -7.40 -14.28 16.17
C LEU A 59 -8.69 -15.09 16.33
N SER A 60 -9.59 -14.60 17.17
CA SER A 60 -10.98 -15.07 17.18
C SER A 60 -11.69 -14.67 15.89
N ALA A 61 -12.81 -15.32 15.55
CA ALA A 61 -13.61 -14.97 14.37
C ALA A 61 -14.04 -13.49 14.35
N ALA A 62 -14.36 -12.91 15.51
CA ALA A 62 -14.72 -11.49 15.62
C ALA A 62 -13.52 -10.57 15.33
N GLN A 63 -12.35 -10.89 15.89
CA GLN A 63 -11.11 -10.14 15.62
C GLN A 63 -10.66 -10.28 14.16
N GLU A 64 -10.84 -11.46 13.56
CA GLU A 64 -10.52 -11.69 12.15
C GLU A 64 -11.40 -10.86 11.21
N LYS A 65 -12.70 -10.73 11.53
CA LYS A 65 -13.59 -9.84 10.78
C LYS A 65 -13.12 -8.38 10.85
N GLN A 66 -12.73 -7.90 12.03
CA GLN A 66 -12.17 -6.55 12.20
C GLN A 66 -10.85 -6.37 11.43
N TRP A 67 -10.00 -7.40 11.46
CA TRP A 67 -8.75 -7.42 10.70
C TRP A 67 -8.97 -7.26 9.20
N LEU A 68 -9.87 -8.05 8.63
CA LEU A 68 -10.21 -7.97 7.20
C LEU A 68 -10.79 -6.61 6.82
N ALA A 69 -11.60 -6.00 7.68
CA ALA A 69 -12.11 -4.65 7.47
C ALA A 69 -10.98 -3.61 7.46
N ALA A 70 -10.01 -3.71 8.38
CA ALA A 70 -8.84 -2.84 8.42
C ALA A 70 -7.93 -3.03 7.19
N GLU A 71 -7.74 -4.27 6.72
CA GLU A 71 -7.01 -4.55 5.48
C GLU A 71 -7.70 -3.95 4.26
N ALA A 72 -9.02 -4.12 4.13
CA ALA A 72 -9.79 -3.55 3.03
C ALA A 72 -9.73 -2.01 3.04
N ALA A 73 -9.85 -1.38 4.21
CA ALA A 73 -9.72 0.07 4.35
C ALA A 73 -8.31 0.57 3.95
N SER A 74 -7.26 -0.14 4.36
CA SER A 74 -5.88 0.17 3.95
C SER A 74 -5.64 0.01 2.45
N GLN A 75 -6.23 -1.00 1.84
CA GLN A 75 -6.15 -1.21 0.39
C GLN A 75 -6.86 -0.08 -0.36
N ALA A 76 -8.07 0.29 0.05
CA ALA A 76 -8.81 1.40 -0.53
C ALA A 76 -8.03 2.73 -0.41
N ALA A 77 -7.49 3.03 0.77
CA ALA A 77 -6.66 4.23 0.98
C ALA A 77 -5.36 4.21 0.16
N SER A 78 -4.79 3.03 -0.09
CA SER A 78 -3.64 2.89 -0.99
C SER A 78 -4.03 3.11 -2.44
N GLN A 79 -5.17 2.58 -2.87
CA GLN A 79 -5.64 2.72 -4.25
C GLN A 79 -5.95 4.19 -4.57
N ALA A 80 -6.68 4.88 -3.70
CA ALA A 80 -6.98 6.29 -3.91
C ALA A 80 -5.73 7.17 -3.98
N ARG A 81 -4.68 6.87 -3.20
CA ARG A 81 -3.39 7.56 -3.34
C ARG A 81 -2.77 7.30 -4.72
N ARG A 82 -2.81 6.07 -5.22
CA ARG A 82 -2.28 5.75 -6.56
C ARG A 82 -3.05 6.49 -7.64
N ASP A 83 -4.38 6.52 -7.55
CA ASP A 83 -5.24 7.24 -8.48
C ASP A 83 -4.99 8.75 -8.42
N ALA A 84 -4.78 9.28 -7.22
CA ALA A 84 -4.45 10.68 -7.03
C ALA A 84 -3.09 11.06 -7.64
N HIS A 85 -2.08 10.20 -7.46
CA HIS A 85 -0.77 10.37 -8.11
C HIS A 85 -0.86 10.26 -9.63
N ALA A 86 -1.70 9.36 -10.15
CA ALA A 86 -1.93 9.24 -11.60
C ALA A 86 -2.54 10.53 -12.18
N LYS A 87 -3.59 11.07 -11.53
CA LYS A 87 -4.21 12.34 -11.91
C LYS A 87 -3.24 13.52 -11.84
N LEU A 88 -2.41 13.59 -10.80
CA LEU A 88 -1.38 14.61 -10.68
C LEU A 88 -0.36 14.50 -11.83
N ARG A 89 0.10 13.28 -12.15
CA ARG A 89 1.02 13.05 -13.27
C ARG A 89 0.43 13.47 -14.61
N GLU A 90 -0.85 13.18 -14.85
CA GLU A 90 -1.57 13.57 -16.06
C GLU A 90 -1.68 15.10 -16.15
N SER A 91 -2.09 15.78 -15.06
CA SER A 91 -2.13 17.23 -15.02
C SER A 91 -0.76 17.86 -15.26
N LEU A 92 0.30 17.31 -14.67
CA LEU A 92 1.66 17.78 -14.89
C LEU A 92 2.15 17.51 -16.32
N ALA A 93 1.67 16.46 -16.99
CA ALA A 93 1.94 16.27 -18.41
C ALA A 93 1.26 17.34 -19.26
N ALA A 94 -0.01 17.65 -18.99
CA ALA A 94 -0.74 18.70 -19.71
C ALA A 94 -0.15 20.10 -19.49
N GLU A 95 0.27 20.44 -18.26
CA GLU A 95 0.89 21.74 -17.96
C GLU A 95 2.29 21.88 -18.60
N ARG A 96 3.00 20.78 -18.88
CA ARG A 96 4.30 20.81 -19.56
C ARG A 96 4.22 21.18 -21.04
N GLU A 97 3.07 20.98 -21.68
CA GLU A 97 2.86 21.36 -23.08
C GLU A 97 2.54 22.85 -23.26
N LYS A 98 2.35 23.58 -22.15
CA LYS A 98 2.09 25.03 -22.19
C LYS A 98 3.39 25.82 -22.24
N GLU A 99 3.32 27.00 -22.85
CA GLU A 99 4.44 27.96 -22.86
C GLU A 99 4.80 28.46 -21.45
N VAL A 100 3.78 28.64 -20.58
CA VAL A 100 3.95 29.03 -19.18
C VAL A 100 3.19 28.06 -18.28
N LEU A 101 3.87 27.51 -17.27
CA LEU A 101 3.25 26.63 -16.28
C LEU A 101 2.29 27.39 -15.36
N ASP A 102 1.12 26.81 -15.12
CA ASP A 102 0.22 27.28 -14.06
C ASP A 102 0.55 26.59 -12.73
N LEU A 103 1.49 27.18 -11.98
CA LEU A 103 1.91 26.65 -10.68
C LEU A 103 0.79 26.68 -9.63
N ALA A 104 -0.12 27.66 -9.71
CA ALA A 104 -1.23 27.77 -8.77
C ALA A 104 -2.21 26.60 -8.94
N LYS A 105 -2.50 26.22 -10.19
CA LYS A 105 -3.33 25.06 -10.49
C LYS A 105 -2.68 23.75 -10.05
N ILE A 106 -1.37 23.61 -10.21
CA ILE A 106 -0.63 22.42 -9.75
C ILE A 106 -0.73 22.29 -8.22
N ASP A 107 -0.48 23.39 -7.50
CA ASP A 107 -0.53 23.40 -6.03
C ASP A 107 -1.93 23.08 -5.51
N GLN A 108 -2.97 23.67 -6.10
CA GLN A 108 -4.38 23.38 -5.78
C GLN A 108 -4.71 21.89 -5.95
N LEU A 109 -4.24 21.28 -7.04
CA LEU A 109 -4.44 19.84 -7.27
C LEU A 109 -3.69 18.99 -6.24
N ILE A 110 -2.46 19.35 -5.89
CA ILE A 110 -1.68 18.64 -4.86
C ILE A 110 -2.41 18.70 -3.52
N GLU A 111 -2.89 19.88 -3.12
CA GLU A 111 -3.55 20.06 -1.83
C GLU A 111 -4.88 19.28 -1.76
N GLN A 112 -5.72 19.41 -2.78
CA GLN A 112 -6.99 18.68 -2.86
C GLN A 112 -6.78 17.16 -2.71
N GLN A 113 -5.75 16.62 -3.38
CA GLN A 113 -5.43 15.20 -3.33
C GLN A 113 -4.84 14.80 -1.98
N ARG A 114 -4.05 15.68 -1.34
CA ARG A 114 -3.51 15.47 0.00
C ARG A 114 -4.62 15.36 1.03
N GLU A 115 -5.59 16.28 1.02
CA GLU A 115 -6.73 16.28 1.95
C GLU A 115 -7.57 14.99 1.82
N GLN A 116 -7.90 14.59 0.59
CA GLN A 116 -8.65 13.35 0.35
C GLN A 116 -7.88 12.11 0.81
N ALA A 117 -6.58 12.04 0.49
CA ALA A 117 -5.74 10.92 0.91
C ALA A 117 -5.64 10.84 2.44
N GLN A 118 -5.50 11.97 3.13
CA GLN A 118 -5.40 12.02 4.59
C GLN A 118 -6.66 11.48 5.26
N ALA A 119 -7.86 11.84 4.77
CA ALA A 119 -9.11 11.36 5.35
C ALA A 119 -9.22 9.83 5.30
N GLN A 120 -8.88 9.23 4.16
CA GLN A 120 -8.91 7.77 4.00
C GLN A 120 -7.81 7.07 4.80
N GLN A 121 -6.62 7.67 4.90
CA GLN A 121 -5.55 7.15 5.75
C GLN A 121 -5.94 7.16 7.24
N ARG A 122 -6.61 8.23 7.71
CA ARG A 122 -7.13 8.30 9.08
C ARG A 122 -8.16 7.21 9.35
N ALA A 123 -9.14 7.04 8.45
CA ALA A 123 -10.15 5.99 8.58
C ALA A 123 -9.52 4.59 8.64
N ALA A 124 -8.54 4.30 7.77
CA ALA A 124 -7.83 3.03 7.81
C ALA A 124 -7.05 2.85 9.13
N HIS A 125 -6.40 3.91 9.62
CA HIS A 125 -5.67 3.88 10.89
C HIS A 125 -6.60 3.59 12.08
N GLU A 126 -7.77 4.21 12.13
CA GLU A 126 -8.77 3.97 13.18
C GLU A 126 -9.23 2.51 13.19
N GLN A 127 -9.43 1.89 12.02
CA GLN A 127 -9.76 0.46 11.94
C GLN A 127 -8.65 -0.42 12.50
N TRP A 128 -7.39 -0.10 12.22
CA TRP A 128 -6.25 -0.81 12.80
C TRP A 128 -6.16 -0.63 14.32
N LEU A 129 -6.43 0.58 14.83
CA LEU A 129 -6.47 0.83 16.27
C LEU A 129 -7.59 0.04 16.95
N ALA A 130 -8.76 -0.07 16.30
CA ALA A 130 -9.86 -0.89 16.79
C ALA A 130 -9.49 -2.39 16.85
N VAL A 131 -8.79 -2.90 15.84
CA VAL A 131 -8.23 -4.26 15.85
C VAL A 131 -7.29 -4.43 17.04
N TYR A 132 -6.32 -3.53 17.21
CA TYR A 132 -5.38 -3.62 18.33
C TYR A 132 -6.09 -3.55 19.69
N ALA A 133 -7.09 -2.69 19.83
CA ALA A 133 -7.88 -2.55 21.06
C ALA A 133 -8.61 -3.84 21.42
N SER A 134 -9.13 -4.58 20.43
CA SER A 134 -9.88 -5.84 20.64
C SER A 134 -9.00 -7.06 20.93
N LEU A 135 -7.68 -6.95 20.76
CA LEU A 135 -6.74 -8.02 21.11
C LEU A 135 -6.69 -8.26 22.63
N SER A 136 -6.53 -9.52 23.02
CA SER A 136 -6.24 -9.92 24.40
C SER A 136 -4.88 -9.38 24.85
N GLN A 137 -4.60 -9.38 26.15
CA GLN A 137 -3.31 -8.91 26.66
C GLN A 137 -2.13 -9.74 26.11
N GLU A 138 -2.31 -11.05 25.98
CA GLU A 138 -1.29 -11.94 25.39
C GLU A 138 -1.05 -11.61 23.91
N GLN A 139 -2.13 -11.44 23.13
CA GLN A 139 -2.06 -11.04 21.72
C GLN A 139 -1.41 -9.67 21.56
N LYS A 140 -1.74 -8.70 22.43
CA LYS A 140 -1.10 -7.36 22.45
C LYS A 140 0.39 -7.45 22.74
N ARG A 141 0.82 -8.33 23.65
CA ARG A 141 2.24 -8.55 23.95
C ARG A 141 2.97 -9.06 22.71
N LEU A 142 2.43 -10.08 22.04
CA LEU A 142 3.00 -10.64 20.81
C LEU A 142 3.02 -9.61 19.67
N ALA A 143 1.90 -8.92 19.45
CA ALA A 143 1.81 -7.84 18.47
C ALA A 143 2.85 -6.75 18.72
N SER A 144 3.01 -6.31 19.98
CA SER A 144 3.96 -5.27 20.34
C SER A 144 5.41 -5.69 20.09
N GLN A 145 5.75 -6.97 20.31
CA GLN A 145 7.08 -7.51 19.97
C GLN A 145 7.35 -7.40 18.46
N HIS A 146 6.41 -7.85 17.63
CA HIS A 146 6.52 -7.77 16.17
C HIS A 146 6.59 -6.34 15.66
N ILE A 147 5.80 -5.43 16.21
CA ILE A 147 5.84 -4.00 15.87
C ILE A 147 7.22 -3.41 16.20
N LYS A 148 7.75 -3.65 17.39
CA LYS A 148 9.08 -3.16 17.80
C LYS A 148 10.18 -3.71 16.88
N GLN A 149 10.12 -4.98 16.52
CA GLN A 149 11.05 -5.58 15.56
C GLN A 149 10.92 -4.95 14.17
N GLY A 150 9.69 -4.69 13.71
CA GLY A 150 9.41 -4.00 12.47
C GLY A 150 10.00 -2.59 12.44
N MET A 151 9.81 -1.81 13.51
CA MET A 151 10.40 -0.48 13.68
C MET A 151 11.94 -0.54 13.63
N ALA A 152 12.58 -1.43 14.39
CA ALA A 152 14.03 -1.56 14.38
C ALA A 152 14.59 -1.93 12.98
N ARG A 153 13.87 -2.76 12.21
CA ARG A 153 14.22 -3.06 10.81
C ARG A 153 14.07 -1.84 9.91
N MET A 154 13.02 -1.04 10.13
CA MET A 154 12.79 0.20 9.41
C MET A 154 13.89 1.21 9.70
N ASP A 155 14.26 1.44 10.96
CA ASP A 155 15.33 2.37 11.35
C ASP A 155 16.65 2.01 10.68
N LYS A 156 17.01 0.72 10.69
CA LYS A 156 18.21 0.21 9.98
C LYS A 156 18.14 0.47 8.48
N ARG A 157 16.96 0.32 7.86
CA ARG A 157 16.76 0.60 6.44
C ARG A 157 16.90 2.10 6.15
N MET A 158 16.33 2.96 6.98
CA MET A 158 16.42 4.41 6.82
C MET A 158 17.88 4.87 6.98
N ALA A 159 18.58 4.41 8.02
CA ALA A 159 19.99 4.73 8.24
C ALA A 159 20.90 4.32 7.07
N ARG A 160 20.61 3.19 6.40
CA ARG A 160 21.33 2.79 5.17
C ARG A 160 21.04 3.73 4.02
N LYS A 161 19.78 4.11 3.80
CA LYS A 161 19.41 5.06 2.74
C LYS A 161 20.06 6.42 2.92
N HIS A 162 20.09 6.95 4.15
CA HIS A 162 20.79 8.22 4.45
C HIS A 162 22.29 8.13 4.09
N ARG A 163 22.98 7.07 4.50
CA ARG A 163 24.41 6.89 4.17
C ARG A 163 24.71 6.78 2.67
N HIS A 164 23.79 6.30 1.86
CA HIS A 164 23.96 6.26 0.39
C HIS A 164 23.65 7.60 -0.28
N HIS A 165 22.86 8.46 0.36
CA HIS A 165 22.54 9.79 -0.16
C HIS A 165 23.61 10.84 0.23
N ASP A 166 24.37 10.58 1.30
CA ASP A 166 25.46 11.43 1.81
C ASP A 166 26.88 10.93 1.43
N GLY A 167 26.99 9.92 0.56
CA GLY A 167 28.28 9.45 0.06
C GLY A 167 28.90 10.46 -0.94
N PRO A 168 30.24 10.58 -1.04
CA PRO A 168 30.86 11.46 -2.01
C PRO A 168 30.39 11.09 -3.43
N PRO A 169 30.18 12.08 -4.32
CA PRO A 169 29.70 11.80 -5.67
C PRO A 169 30.60 10.77 -6.37
N PRO A 170 30.03 9.81 -7.12
CA PRO A 170 30.82 8.86 -7.89
C PRO A 170 31.67 9.64 -8.90
N GLY A 171 32.96 9.80 -8.59
CA GLY A 171 33.90 10.57 -9.41
C GLY A 171 34.78 11.59 -8.67
N ALA A 172 34.65 11.77 -7.35
CA ALA A 172 35.64 12.56 -6.61
C ALA A 172 37.00 11.83 -6.60
N PRO A 173 38.07 12.36 -7.23
CA PRO A 173 39.39 11.74 -7.14
C PRO A 173 39.86 11.78 -5.68
N MET A 174 40.24 10.63 -5.16
CA MET A 174 40.96 10.52 -3.90
C MET A 174 42.37 11.07 -4.15
N HIS A 175 42.65 12.27 -3.64
CA HIS A 175 44.01 12.82 -3.58
C HIS A 175 44.79 12.20 -2.43
#